data_AF-A0A060ZGG9-F1
#
_entry.id   AF-A0A060ZGG9-F1
#
_cell.length_a   1.000
_cell.length_b   1.000
_cell.length_c   1.000
_cell.angle_alpha   90.00
_cell.angle_beta   90.00
_cell.angle_gamma   90.00
#
_symmetry.space_group_name_H-M   'P 1'
#
loop_
_entity.id
_entity.type
_entity.pdbx_description
1 polymer ?
#
loop_
_entity_poly.entity_id
_entity_poly.type
_entity_poly.pdbx_seq_one_letter_code
_entity_poly.pdbx_strand_id
1 'polypeptide(L)'
;LSLCALPPPCDSEIYCYGDILRQVQTAKLFDDDKHFVDMKLKSAPDIILTAFHNLTHGDPNSVPPAVLRDFLHKYFDEPGKEFAPWSPPDWHDNPQFLAGIADAELRSWAEKLHHLWKSLGRKVIS
;
A
#
# COMPACT_ATOMS: atom_id res chain seq x y z
N LEU A 1 -6.22 2.28 36.96
CA LEU A 1 -4.87 2.46 36.37
C LEU A 1 -5.07 2.64 34.88
N SER A 2 -5.04 3.89 34.40
CA SER A 2 -5.18 4.17 32.97
C SER A 2 -3.88 3.75 32.29
N LEU A 3 -3.91 2.65 31.54
CA LEU A 3 -2.83 2.31 30.61
C LEU A 3 -2.82 3.43 29.57
N CYS A 4 -1.77 4.23 29.56
CA CYS A 4 -1.52 5.22 28.51
C CYS A 4 -1.45 4.47 27.17
N ALA A 5 -2.57 4.42 26.45
CA ALA A 5 -2.57 3.95 25.08
C ALA A 5 -1.76 4.95 24.26
N LEU A 6 -0.72 4.47 23.58
CA LEU A 6 0.00 5.28 22.61
C LEU A 6 -0.99 5.79 21.56
N PRO A 7 -0.78 7.00 21.02
CA PRO A 7 -1.60 7.48 19.90
C PRO A 7 -1.50 6.49 18.73
N PRO A 8 -2.56 6.39 17.90
CA PRO A 8 -2.52 5.51 16.74
C PRO A 8 -1.38 5.92 15.78
N PRO A 9 -0.82 4.96 15.00
CA PRO A 9 0.28 5.24 14.09
C PRO A 9 -0.03 6.27 13.00
N CYS A 10 -1.31 6.39 12.62
CA CYS A 10 -1.84 7.41 11.74
C CYS A 10 -3.36 7.55 11.96
N ASP A 11 -4.01 8.49 11.27
CA ASP A 11 -5.45 8.78 11.42
C ASP A 11 -6.39 7.79 10.70
N SER A 12 -5.85 6.79 9.99
CA SER A 12 -6.66 5.82 9.24
C SER A 12 -7.15 4.66 10.11
N GLU A 13 -8.45 4.62 10.38
CA GLU A 13 -9.15 3.47 10.99
C GLU A 13 -9.27 2.25 10.06
N ILE A 14 -8.85 2.38 8.79
CA ILE A 14 -8.85 1.26 7.84
C ILE A 14 -7.46 0.61 7.76
N TYR A 15 -6.40 1.42 7.74
CA TYR A 15 -5.04 0.93 7.45
C TYR A 15 -4.04 1.00 8.61
N CYS A 16 -4.29 1.82 9.65
CA CYS A 16 -3.36 2.00 10.76
C CYS A 16 -3.86 1.41 12.07
N TYR A 17 -5.16 1.45 12.30
CA TYR A 17 -5.83 0.86 13.47
C TYR A 17 -7.24 0.45 13.07
N GLY A 18 -8.08 0.01 14.02
CA GLY A 18 -9.49 -0.25 13.78
C GLY A 18 -9.84 -1.71 13.47
N ASP A 19 -11.13 -1.98 13.38
CA ASP A 19 -11.67 -3.34 13.32
C ASP A 19 -11.49 -4.00 11.96
N ILE A 20 -11.49 -3.22 10.87
CA ILE A 20 -11.23 -3.74 9.52
C ILE A 20 -9.81 -4.30 9.45
N LEU A 21 -8.80 -3.47 9.78
CA LEU A 21 -7.40 -3.91 9.80
C LEU A 21 -7.22 -5.13 10.70
N ARG A 22 -7.76 -5.08 11.93
CA ARG A 22 -7.63 -6.18 12.89
C ARG A 22 -8.18 -7.48 12.32
N GLN A 23 -9.40 -7.47 11.81
CA GLN A 23 -10.05 -8.69 11.32
C GLN A 23 -9.39 -9.25 10.07
N VAL A 24 -8.99 -8.40 9.12
CA VAL A 24 -8.32 -8.87 7.91
C VAL A 24 -6.99 -9.56 8.25
N GLN A 25 -6.21 -8.95 9.15
CA GLN A 25 -4.91 -9.50 9.55
C GLN A 25 -5.03 -10.76 10.41
N THR A 26 -6.02 -10.85 11.30
CA THR A 26 -6.23 -12.05 12.12
C THR A 26 -6.90 -13.18 11.37
N ALA A 27 -7.73 -12.88 10.36
CA ALA A 27 -8.32 -13.89 9.48
C ALA A 27 -7.31 -14.54 8.53
N LYS A 28 -6.10 -13.96 8.39
CA LYS A 28 -5.01 -14.46 7.54
C LYS A 28 -5.50 -14.81 6.13
N LEU A 29 -6.24 -13.87 5.53
CA LEU A 29 -6.81 -14.03 4.19
C LEU A 29 -5.76 -14.05 3.08
N PHE A 30 -4.58 -13.51 3.34
CA PHE A 30 -3.47 -13.37 2.41
C PHE A 30 -2.18 -13.87 3.06
N ASP A 31 -1.24 -14.35 2.25
CA ASP A 31 0.06 -14.85 2.70
C ASP A 31 1.02 -13.73 3.13
N ASP A 32 0.84 -12.53 2.56
CA ASP A 32 1.62 -11.33 2.85
C ASP A 32 0.80 -10.37 3.73
N ASP A 33 1.35 -10.02 4.90
CA ASP A 33 0.74 -9.06 5.84
C ASP A 33 0.64 -7.65 5.24
N LYS A 34 1.39 -7.35 4.16
CA LYS A 34 1.31 -6.08 3.43
C LYS A 34 0.17 -6.05 2.42
N HIS A 35 -0.39 -7.20 2.04
CA HIS A 35 -1.35 -7.29 0.93
C HIS A 35 -2.55 -6.36 1.14
N PHE A 36 -3.20 -6.43 2.31
CA PHE A 36 -4.38 -5.60 2.60
C PHE A 36 -4.06 -4.10 2.67
N VAL A 37 -2.94 -3.71 3.30
CA VAL A 37 -2.59 -2.29 3.47
C VAL A 37 -2.16 -1.63 2.17
N ASP A 38 -1.81 -2.42 1.15
CA ASP A 38 -1.54 -1.94 -0.20
C ASP A 38 -2.78 -1.92 -1.11
N MET A 39 -3.93 -2.42 -0.66
CA MET A 39 -5.16 -2.35 -1.43
C MET A 39 -5.70 -0.91 -1.44
N LYS A 40 -6.02 -0.34 -2.61
CA LYS A 40 -6.62 1.00 -2.73
C LYS A 40 -8.13 0.99 -2.42
N LEU A 41 -8.64 1.99 -1.70
CA LEU A 41 -10.09 2.15 -1.51
C LEU A 41 -10.81 2.47 -2.82
N LYS A 42 -11.91 1.78 -3.11
CA LYS A 42 -12.83 2.08 -4.22
C LYS A 42 -13.87 3.14 -3.86
N SER A 43 -13.98 3.54 -2.60
CA SER A 43 -14.96 4.48 -2.08
C SER A 43 -14.38 5.30 -0.93
N ALA A 44 -15.07 6.37 -0.53
CA ALA A 44 -14.62 7.20 0.58
C ALA A 44 -14.56 6.39 1.91
N PRO A 45 -13.60 6.66 2.80
CA PRO A 45 -13.39 5.87 4.02
C PRO A 45 -14.63 5.74 4.90
N ASP A 46 -15.42 6.81 5.04
CA ASP A 46 -16.66 6.87 5.84
C ASP A 46 -17.73 5.89 5.32
N ILE A 47 -17.85 5.75 3.99
CA ILE A 47 -18.76 4.79 3.36
C ILE A 47 -18.36 3.35 3.70
N ILE A 48 -17.05 3.07 3.64
CA ILE A 48 -16.50 1.72 3.88
C ILE A 48 -16.63 1.34 5.36
N LEU A 49 -16.30 2.27 6.27
CA LEU A 49 -16.45 2.09 7.71
C LEU A 49 -17.92 1.84 8.08
N THR A 50 -18.85 2.63 7.52
CA THR A 50 -20.29 2.44 7.74
C THR A 50 -20.77 1.09 7.19
N ALA A 51 -20.32 0.70 6.00
CA ALA A 51 -20.68 -0.59 5.41
C ALA A 51 -20.18 -1.77 6.26
N PHE A 52 -18.97 -1.65 6.83
CA PHE A 52 -18.40 -2.67 7.70
C PHE A 52 -19.12 -2.78 9.05
N HIS A 53 -19.46 -1.63 9.65
CA HIS A 53 -20.27 -1.59 10.86
C HIS A 53 -21.63 -2.28 10.64
N ASN A 54 -22.25 -2.07 9.47
CA ASN A 54 -23.50 -2.75 9.12
C ASN A 54 -23.32 -4.25 8.87
N LEU A 55 -22.20 -4.67 8.25
CA LEU A 55 -21.87 -6.08 8.02
C LEU A 55 -21.72 -6.87 9.34
N THR A 56 -21.14 -6.25 10.34
CA THR A 56 -20.87 -6.84 11.66
C THR A 56 -22.07 -6.78 12.60
N HIS A 57 -23.13 -6.01 12.26
CA HIS A 57 -24.19 -5.62 13.18
C HIS A 57 -23.64 -5.03 14.51
N GLY A 58 -22.47 -4.41 14.47
CA GLY A 58 -21.77 -3.90 15.65
C GLY A 58 -20.94 -4.92 16.44
N ASP A 59 -20.93 -6.21 16.05
CA ASP A 59 -20.02 -7.23 16.61
C ASP A 59 -18.90 -7.58 15.61
N PRO A 60 -17.70 -6.99 15.75
CA PRO A 60 -16.58 -7.24 14.87
C PRO A 60 -16.01 -8.67 14.96
N ASN A 61 -16.40 -9.50 15.93
CA ASN A 61 -15.89 -10.87 15.99
C ASN A 61 -16.74 -11.88 15.18
N SER A 62 -17.78 -11.40 14.49
CA SER A 62 -18.80 -12.26 13.88
C SER A 62 -18.61 -12.56 12.40
N VAL A 63 -17.66 -11.92 11.69
CA VAL A 63 -17.57 -11.98 10.23
C VAL A 63 -16.79 -13.22 9.76
N PRO A 64 -17.41 -14.16 9.03
CA PRO A 64 -16.69 -15.31 8.48
C PRO A 64 -15.67 -14.87 7.40
N PRO A 65 -14.53 -15.58 7.25
CA PRO A 65 -13.49 -15.23 6.28
C PRO A 65 -13.98 -15.04 4.83
N ALA A 66 -14.97 -15.84 4.40
CA ALA A 66 -15.55 -15.71 3.06
C ALA A 66 -16.30 -14.38 2.87
N VAL A 67 -17.09 -13.98 3.86
CA VAL A 67 -17.84 -12.71 3.84
C VAL A 67 -16.89 -11.52 3.89
N LEU A 68 -15.83 -11.62 4.70
CA LEU A 68 -14.79 -10.59 4.75
C LEU A 68 -14.06 -10.46 3.40
N ARG A 69 -13.80 -11.57 2.69
CA ARG A 69 -13.23 -11.54 1.34
C ARG A 69 -14.15 -10.83 0.34
N ASP A 70 -15.46 -11.12 0.38
CA ASP A 70 -16.44 -10.45 -0.49
C ASP A 70 -16.53 -8.95 -0.19
N PHE A 71 -16.44 -8.57 1.09
CA PHE A 71 -16.34 -7.17 1.50
C PHE A 71 -15.11 -6.49 0.92
N LEU A 72 -13.93 -7.11 1.03
CA LEU A 72 -12.69 -6.58 0.45
C LEU A 72 -12.79 -6.44 -1.07
N HIS A 73 -13.25 -7.46 -1.79
CA HIS A 73 -13.45 -7.38 -3.24
C HIS A 73 -14.39 -6.25 -3.67
N LYS A 74 -15.41 -5.95 -2.86
CA LYS A 74 -16.37 -4.88 -3.15
C LYS A 74 -15.78 -3.49 -2.96
N TYR A 75 -15.04 -3.25 -1.87
CA TYR A 75 -14.63 -1.91 -1.44
C TYR A 75 -13.17 -1.57 -1.70
N PHE A 76 -12.35 -2.54 -2.09
CA PHE A 76 -10.91 -2.38 -2.27
C PHE A 76 -10.46 -2.91 -3.63
N ASP A 77 -9.53 -2.22 -4.27
CA ASP A 77 -8.80 -2.68 -5.45
C ASP A 77 -7.60 -3.54 -5.07
N GLU A 78 -7.20 -4.42 -5.99
CA GLU A 78 -5.97 -5.21 -5.83
C GLU A 78 -4.73 -4.31 -5.66
N PRO A 79 -3.73 -4.74 -4.86
CA PRO A 79 -2.48 -4.01 -4.71
C PRO A 79 -1.78 -3.72 -6.04
N GLY A 80 -1.13 -2.56 -6.14
CA GLY A 80 -0.36 -2.14 -7.31
C GLY A 80 -1.18 -1.47 -8.42
N LYS A 81 -2.51 -1.38 -8.29
CA LYS A 81 -3.39 -0.67 -9.24
C LYS A 81 -3.38 0.86 -9.06
N GLU A 82 -2.77 1.35 -7.99
CA GLU A 82 -2.58 2.77 -7.69
C GLU A 82 -1.46 3.43 -8.52
N PHE A 83 -0.68 2.62 -9.24
CA PHE A 83 0.49 3.06 -9.99
C PHE A 83 0.35 2.83 -11.49
N ALA A 84 0.79 3.82 -12.27
CA ALA A 84 1.07 3.66 -13.69
C ALA A 84 2.59 3.62 -13.94
N PRO A 85 3.07 2.88 -14.96
CA PRO A 85 4.43 3.02 -15.45
C PRO A 85 4.74 4.47 -15.77
N TRP A 86 5.90 4.95 -15.34
CA TRP A 86 6.29 6.32 -15.59
C TRP A 86 7.80 6.44 -15.80
N SER A 87 8.18 7.15 -16.85
CA SER A 87 9.55 7.57 -17.08
C SER A 87 9.63 9.08 -16.87
N PRO A 88 10.55 9.57 -16.02
CA PRO A 88 10.75 10.99 -15.84
C PRO A 88 11.07 11.68 -17.18
N PRO A 89 10.48 12.84 -17.50
CA PRO A 89 10.70 13.53 -18.78
C PRO A 89 12.16 13.96 -19.00
N ASP A 90 12.89 14.17 -17.91
CA ASP A 90 14.30 14.56 -17.84
C ASP A 90 15.23 13.34 -17.71
N TRP A 91 14.73 12.11 -17.89
CA TRP A 91 15.58 10.94 -17.85
C TRP A 91 16.30 10.76 -19.20
N HIS A 92 17.60 10.51 -19.14
CA HIS A 92 18.47 10.28 -20.32
C HIS A 92 19.38 9.09 -20.06
N ASP A 93 19.69 8.28 -21.08
CA ASP A 93 20.51 7.06 -20.91
C ASP A 93 21.94 7.34 -20.43
N ASN A 94 22.52 8.50 -20.80
CA ASN A 94 23.88 8.88 -20.41
C ASN A 94 23.91 10.24 -19.69
N PRO A 95 23.53 10.29 -18.39
CA PRO A 95 23.53 11.53 -17.62
C PRO A 95 24.95 12.02 -17.34
N GLN A 96 25.14 13.34 -17.39
CA GLN A 96 26.47 13.97 -17.29
C GLN A 96 27.22 13.64 -15.98
N PHE A 97 26.51 13.35 -14.89
CA PHE A 97 27.16 13.05 -13.60
C PHE A 97 28.02 11.77 -13.64
N LEU A 98 27.73 10.81 -14.54
CA LEU A 98 28.51 9.57 -14.67
C LEU A 98 29.95 9.84 -15.14
N ALA A 99 30.14 10.87 -15.98
CA ALA A 99 31.46 11.28 -16.43
C ALA A 99 32.34 11.80 -15.28
N GLY A 100 31.72 12.26 -14.18
CA GLY A 100 32.43 12.72 -12.98
C GLY A 100 32.94 11.59 -12.08
N ILE A 101 32.53 10.34 -12.30
CA ILE A 101 32.96 9.20 -11.50
C ILE A 101 34.27 8.67 -12.11
N ALA A 102 35.40 8.85 -11.43
CA ALA A 102 36.72 8.49 -11.97
C ALA A 102 36.93 6.97 -12.08
N ASP A 103 36.50 6.23 -11.06
CA ASP A 103 36.64 4.77 -10.98
C ASP A 103 35.68 4.08 -11.97
N ALA A 104 36.21 3.14 -12.75
CA ALA A 104 35.46 2.49 -13.82
C ALA A 104 34.38 1.52 -13.29
N GLU A 105 34.64 0.82 -12.18
CA GLU A 105 33.69 -0.11 -11.60
C GLU A 105 32.53 0.65 -10.96
N LEU A 106 32.83 1.73 -10.22
CA LEU A 106 31.81 2.60 -9.64
C LEU A 106 30.97 3.29 -10.71
N ARG A 107 31.57 3.70 -11.83
CA ARG A 107 30.83 4.27 -12.96
C ARG A 107 29.86 3.25 -13.55
N SER A 108 30.32 2.02 -13.80
CA SER A 108 29.45 0.95 -14.32
C SER A 108 28.33 0.59 -13.34
N TRP A 109 28.61 0.58 -12.04
CA TRP A 109 27.58 0.38 -11.02
C TRP A 109 26.54 1.52 -11.03
N ALA A 110 26.99 2.77 -11.11
CA ALA A 110 26.10 3.93 -11.16
C ALA A 110 25.23 3.95 -12.44
N GLU A 111 25.76 3.52 -13.58
CA GLU A 111 25.00 3.31 -14.82
C GLU A 111 23.87 2.29 -14.63
N LYS A 112 24.18 1.13 -14.03
CA LYS A 112 23.17 0.10 -13.73
C LYS A 112 22.09 0.62 -12.79
N LEU A 113 22.49 1.36 -11.75
CA LEU A 113 21.56 1.99 -10.82
C LEU A 113 20.66 3.02 -11.52
N HIS A 114 21.22 3.85 -12.41
CA HIS A 114 20.49 4.83 -13.20
C HIS A 114 19.40 4.19 -14.08
N HIS A 115 19.69 3.04 -14.69
CA HIS A 115 18.70 2.27 -15.44
C HIS A 115 17.60 1.67 -14.56
N LEU A 116 17.92 1.26 -13.33
CA LEU A 116 16.90 0.76 -12.39
C LEU A 116 15.87 1.85 -12.05
N TRP A 117 16.29 3.11 -11.89
CA TRP A 117 15.35 4.22 -11.60
C TRP A 117 14.30 4.39 -12.69
N LYS A 118 14.66 4.22 -13.98
CA LYS A 118 13.69 4.22 -15.09
C LYS A 118 12.71 3.06 -15.00
N SER A 119 13.21 1.87 -14.67
CA SER A 119 12.38 0.67 -14.56
C SER A 119 11.45 0.67 -13.35
N LEU A 120 11.87 1.31 -12.26
CA LEU A 120 11.14 1.35 -10.98
C LEU A 120 10.28 2.61 -10.85
N GLY A 121 10.45 3.61 -11.71
CA GLY A 121 9.62 4.81 -11.74
C GLY A 121 8.14 4.50 -11.93
N ARG A 122 7.31 5.05 -11.04
CA ARG A 122 5.85 4.92 -11.06
C ARG A 122 5.21 6.27 -10.85
N LYS A 123 4.07 6.50 -11.50
CA LYS A 123 3.20 7.65 -11.24
C LYS A 123 1.98 7.20 -10.46
N VAL A 124 1.69 7.89 -9.36
CA VAL A 124 0.44 7.68 -8.61
C VAL A 124 -0.71 8.20 -9.46
N ILE A 125 -1.70 7.35 -9.73
CA ILE A 125 -2.89 7.66 -10.52
C ILE A 125 -4.14 7.73 -9.63
N SER A 126 -3.97 8.18 -8.38
CA SER A 126 -5.02 8.20 -7.36
C SER A 126 -6.27 8.92 -7.85
#